data_AF-A0A815VSX8-F1
#
_entry.id   AF-A0A815VSX8-F1
#
_cell.length_a   1.000
_cell.length_b   1.000
_cell.length_c   1.000
_cell.angle_alpha   90.00
_cell.angle_beta   90.00
_cell.angle_gamma   90.00
#
_symmetry.space_group_name_H-M   'P 1'
#
loop_
_entity.id
_entity.type
_entity.pdbx_description
1 polymer ?
#
loop_
_entity_poly.entity_id
_entity_poly.type
_entity_poly.pdbx_seq_one_letter_code
_entity_poly.pdbx_strand_id
1 'polypeptide(L)'
;MIFIFQDAVIQYLNDRSANIVFLLWGRDAQNKGARINKARHHVLTCVHPSPLSAYNGFIGCKHFSKANAYLKTAGLKEINWADLPSEDEMPFD
;
A
#
# COMPACT_ATOMS: atom_id res chain seq x y z
N MET A 1 17.57 9.81 -10.76
CA MET A 1 17.34 10.64 -9.56
C MET A 1 15.99 10.33 -8.89
N ILE A 2 14.86 10.34 -9.61
CA ILE A 2 13.52 10.01 -9.04
C ILE A 2 13.41 8.57 -8.49
N PHE A 3 13.94 7.56 -9.19
CA PHE A 3 13.85 6.16 -8.73
C PHE A 3 14.62 5.90 -7.42
N ILE A 4 15.80 6.52 -7.27
CA ILE A 4 16.63 6.38 -6.06
C ILE A 4 15.90 6.96 -4.84
N PHE A 5 15.20 8.08 -5.01
CA PHE A 5 14.47 8.71 -3.92
C PHE A 5 13.31 7.83 -3.43
N GLN A 6 12.48 7.32 -4.34
CA GLN A 6 11.36 6.44 -3.98
C GLN A 6 11.82 5.18 -3.24
N ASP A 7 12.91 4.56 -3.73
CA ASP A 7 13.47 3.35 -3.11
C ASP A 7 14.01 3.66 -1.71
N ALA A 8 14.67 4.81 -1.53
CA ALA A 8 15.15 5.25 -0.22
C ALA A 8 14.01 5.50 0.77
N VAL A 9 12.88 6.08 0.33
CA VAL A 9 11.70 6.28 1.17
C VAL A 9 11.08 4.95 1.60
N ILE A 10 10.92 4.01 0.66
CA ILE A 10 10.39 2.67 0.99
C ILE A 10 11.31 1.97 1.99
N GLN A 11 12.62 2.02 1.78
CA GLN A 11 13.60 1.43 2.69
C GLN A 11 13.55 2.09 4.08
N TYR A 12 13.48 3.43 4.13
CA TYR A 12 13.38 4.16 5.38
C TYR A 12 12.17 3.74 6.21
N LEU A 13 10.99 3.63 5.58
CA LEU A 13 9.75 3.18 6.21
C LEU A 13 9.85 1.72 6.67
N ASN A 14 10.42 0.85 5.83
CA ASN A 14 10.63 -0.56 6.14
C ASN A 14 11.52 -0.76 7.37
N ASP A 15 12.50 0.11 7.58
CA ASP A 15 13.47 -0.05 8.66
C ASP A 15 12.99 0.58 9.97
N ARG A 16 12.25 1.68 9.93
CA ARG A 16 11.94 2.50 11.12
C ARG A 16 10.51 2.42 11.62
N SER A 17 9.61 1.81 10.86
CA SER A 17 8.20 1.67 11.24
C SER A 17 7.82 0.21 11.43
N ALA A 18 6.62 -0.04 11.94
CA ALA A 18 6.04 -1.38 12.05
C ALA A 18 4.56 -1.30 11.69
N ASN A 19 3.96 -2.43 11.34
CA ASN A 19 2.53 -2.54 11.04
C ASN A 19 2.05 -1.68 9.84
N ILE A 20 2.95 -1.34 8.93
CA ILE A 20 2.60 -0.73 7.64
C ILE A 20 2.00 -1.79 6.72
N VAL A 21 0.91 -1.43 6.03
CA VAL A 21 0.35 -2.22 4.94
C VAL A 21 0.80 -1.66 3.59
N PHE A 22 1.56 -2.43 2.82
CA PHE A 22 1.99 -2.08 1.48
C PHE A 22 1.07 -2.74 0.44
N LEU A 23 0.39 -1.92 -0.35
CA LEU A 23 -0.42 -2.36 -1.49
C LEU A 23 0.40 -2.25 -2.77
N LEU A 24 0.95 -3.36 -3.26
CA LEU A 24 1.84 -3.39 -4.43
C LEU A 24 1.09 -3.93 -5.67
N TRP A 25 0.53 -3.01 -6.46
CA TRP A 25 -0.25 -3.34 -7.64
C TRP A 25 0.59 -3.25 -8.92
N GLY A 26 0.68 -4.36 -9.65
CA GLY A 26 1.51 -4.47 -10.84
C GLY A 26 2.97 -4.81 -10.57
N ARG A 27 3.68 -5.19 -11.63
CA ARG A 27 5.04 -5.76 -11.55
C ARG A 27 6.07 -4.78 -11.00
N ASP A 28 6.01 -3.52 -11.42
CA ASP A 28 6.98 -2.51 -10.99
C ASP A 28 6.89 -2.22 -9.48
N ALA A 29 5.66 -2.13 -8.95
CA ALA A 29 5.44 -1.97 -7.51
C ALA A 29 5.91 -3.20 -6.73
N GLN A 30 5.62 -4.40 -7.23
CA GLN A 30 6.07 -5.66 -6.62
C GLN A 30 7.60 -5.77 -6.60
N ASN A 31 8.27 -5.35 -7.68
CA ASN A 31 9.73 -5.35 -7.77
C ASN A 31 10.35 -4.38 -6.75
N LYS A 32 9.81 -3.16 -6.62
CA LYS A 32 10.29 -2.18 -5.63
C LYS A 32 10.06 -2.64 -4.20
N GLY A 33 8.92 -3.28 -3.92
CA GLY A 33 8.59 -3.80 -2.59
C GLY A 33 9.19 -5.16 -2.27
N ALA A 34 10.00 -5.76 -3.15
CA ALA A 34 10.54 -7.11 -2.95
C ALA A 34 11.40 -7.25 -1.68
N ARG A 35 12.01 -6.15 -1.21
CA ARG A 35 12.87 -6.11 -0.02
C ARG A 35 12.13 -5.77 1.29
N ILE A 36 10.81 -5.58 1.25
CA ILE A 36 10.02 -5.26 2.44
C ILE A 36 10.02 -6.45 3.41
N ASN A 37 10.31 -6.18 4.67
CA ASN A 37 10.32 -7.17 5.74
C ASN A 37 8.88 -7.55 6.14
N LYS A 38 8.43 -8.70 5.63
CA LYS A 38 7.07 -9.23 5.88
C LYS A 38 6.82 -9.70 7.32
N ALA A 39 7.86 -9.82 8.15
CA ALA A 39 7.68 -10.09 9.58
C ALA A 39 7.26 -8.83 10.34
N ARG A 40 7.58 -7.64 9.82
CA ARG A 40 7.27 -6.33 10.43
C ARG A 40 6.07 -5.63 9.78
N HIS A 41 5.77 -5.99 8.54
CA HIS A 41 4.82 -5.30 7.68
C HIS A 41 3.91 -6.28 6.96
N HIS A 42 2.74 -5.81 6.53
CA HIS A 42 1.85 -6.58 5.69
C HIS A 42 2.02 -6.16 4.23
N VAL A 43 2.17 -7.13 3.32
CA VAL A 43 2.33 -6.86 1.89
C VAL A 43 1.22 -7.57 1.12
N LEU A 44 0.44 -6.79 0.38
CA LEU A 44 -0.65 -7.27 -0.46
C LEU A 44 -0.34 -6.97 -1.92
N THR A 45 -0.29 -8.01 -2.75
CA THR A 45 0.09 -7.91 -4.16
C THR A 45 -1.02 -8.38 -5.09
N CYS A 46 -1.29 -7.64 -6.16
CA CYS A 46 -2.13 -8.12 -7.26
C CYS A 46 -1.74 -7.42 -8.57
N VAL A 47 -2.45 -7.72 -9.66
CA VAL A 47 -2.26 -7.03 -10.94
C VAL A 47 -2.63 -5.55 -10.84
N HIS A 48 -2.16 -4.74 -11.80
CA HIS A 48 -2.39 -3.31 -11.79
C HIS A 48 -3.89 -2.98 -12.01
N PRO A 49 -4.46 -1.93 -11.38
CA PRO A 49 -5.85 -1.50 -11.56
C PRO A 49 -6.17 -0.95 -12.96
N SER A 50 -5.18 -0.76 -13.83
CA SER A 50 -5.40 -0.30 -15.21
C SER A 50 -6.44 -1.19 -15.92
N PRO A 51 -7.34 -0.62 -16.74
CA PRO A 51 -8.37 -1.38 -17.46
C PRO A 51 -7.83 -2.59 -18.24
N LEU A 52 -6.60 -2.49 -18.74
CA LEU A 52 -5.90 -3.54 -19.48
C LEU A 52 -5.63 -4.82 -18.65
N SER A 53 -5.58 -4.72 -17.33
CA SER A 53 -5.23 -5.84 -16.43
C SER A 53 -6.17 -6.03 -15.25
N ALA A 54 -7.10 -5.10 -14.99
CA ALA A 54 -7.90 -5.10 -13.77
C ALA A 54 -8.74 -6.38 -13.58
N TYR A 55 -9.33 -6.88 -14.67
CA TYR A 55 -10.12 -8.11 -14.68
C TYR A 55 -9.31 -9.37 -14.38
N ASN A 56 -7.98 -9.32 -14.56
CA ASN A 56 -7.09 -10.46 -14.35
C ASN A 56 -6.59 -10.57 -12.90
N GLY A 57 -7.27 -9.94 -11.93
CA GLY A 57 -7.01 -10.17 -10.50
C GLY A 57 -6.98 -8.92 -9.60
N PHE A 58 -7.24 -7.72 -10.11
CA PHE A 58 -7.43 -6.54 -9.26
C PHE A 58 -8.86 -6.51 -8.73
N ILE A 59 -9.85 -6.66 -9.62
CA ILE A 59 -11.26 -6.77 -9.23
C ILE A 59 -11.44 -8.03 -8.37
N GLY A 60 -11.98 -7.87 -7.17
CA GLY A 60 -12.17 -8.97 -6.21
C GLY A 60 -10.95 -9.31 -5.35
N CYS A 61 -9.81 -8.61 -5.48
CA CYS A 61 -8.63 -8.87 -4.65
C CYS A 61 -8.87 -8.59 -3.15
N LYS A 62 -9.87 -7.74 -2.83
CA LYS A 62 -10.28 -7.33 -1.48
C LYS A 62 -9.14 -6.71 -0.67
N HIS A 63 -8.21 -6.00 -1.31
CA HIS A 63 -7.04 -5.43 -0.62
C HIS A 63 -7.42 -4.41 0.45
N PHE A 64 -8.42 -3.56 0.22
CA PHE A 64 -8.86 -2.56 1.21
C PHE A 64 -9.37 -3.19 2.50
N SER A 65 -10.21 -4.23 2.41
CA SER A 65 -10.71 -4.93 3.60
C SER A 65 -9.64 -5.80 4.25
N LYS A 66 -8.74 -6.42 3.48
CA LYS A 66 -7.57 -7.14 4.04
C LYS A 66 -6.62 -6.20 4.78
N ALA A 67 -6.41 -4.99 4.28
CA ALA A 67 -5.61 -3.97 4.95
C ALA A 67 -6.22 -3.60 6.30
N ASN A 68 -7.52 -3.28 6.33
CA ASN A 68 -8.22 -2.97 7.57
C ASN A 68 -8.22 -4.15 8.56
N ALA A 69 -8.40 -5.39 8.07
CA ALA A 69 -8.29 -6.58 8.91
C ALA A 69 -6.92 -6.68 9.59
N TYR A 70 -5.83 -6.44 8.86
CA TYR A 70 -4.49 -6.42 9.43
C TYR A 70 -4.31 -5.28 10.45
N LEU A 71 -4.73 -4.06 10.12
CA LEU A 71 -4.66 -2.92 11.02
C LEU A 71 -5.40 -3.21 12.33
N LYS A 72 -6.60 -3.78 12.23
CA LYS A 72 -7.40 -4.19 13.39
C LYS A 72 -6.67 -5.22 14.25
N THR A 73 -6.05 -6.23 13.66
CA THR A 73 -5.25 -7.22 14.41
C THR A 73 -4.02 -6.61 15.07
N ALA A 74 -3.47 -5.53 14.50
CA ALA A 74 -2.36 -4.77 15.06
C ALA A 74 -2.81 -3.70 16.09
N GLY A 75 -4.11 -3.62 16.40
CA GLY A 75 -4.66 -2.62 17.32
C GLY A 75 -4.68 -1.19 16.76
N LEU A 76 -4.56 -1.04 15.45
CA LEU A 76 -4.56 0.25 14.75
C LEU A 76 -5.95 0.59 14.23
N LYS A 77 -6.21 1.90 14.08
CA LYS A 77 -7.46 2.41 13.51
C LYS A 77 -7.58 1.97 12.04
N GLU A 78 -8.74 1.42 11.69
CA GLU A 78 -9.07 1.07 10.31
C GLU A 78 -9.22 2.32 9.44
N ILE A 79 -8.92 2.19 8.16
CA ILE A 79 -9.02 3.28 7.19
C ILE A 79 -10.46 3.32 6.65
N ASN A 80 -11.07 4.51 6.65
CA ASN A 80 -12.31 4.75 5.94
C ASN A 80 -11.99 5.12 4.49
N TRP A 81 -12.12 4.15 3.58
CA TRP A 81 -11.73 4.31 2.17
C TRP A 81 -12.71 5.12 1.32
N ALA A 82 -13.91 5.42 1.85
CA ALA A 82 -14.94 6.19 1.17
C ALA A 82 -14.95 7.67 1.57
N ASP A 83 -14.14 8.04 2.56
CA ASP A 83 -14.08 9.37 3.14
C ASP A 83 -12.84 10.07 2.61
N LEU A 84 -13.05 10.92 1.61
CA LEU A 84 -11.99 11.74 1.03
C LEU A 84 -12.09 13.14 1.65
N PRO A 85 -10.97 13.72 2.10
CA PRO A 85 -10.95 15.10 2.58
C PRO A 85 -11.43 16.04 1.46
N SER A 86 -12.15 17.10 1.83
CA SER A 86 -12.40 18.19 0.88
C SER A 86 -11.09 18.87 0.49
N GLU A 87 -11.08 19.59 -0.64
CA GLU A 87 -9.88 20.32 -1.09
C GLU A 87 -9.36 21.27 -0.01
N ASP A 88 -10.26 21.90 0.74
CA ASP A 88 -9.94 22.82 1.84
C ASP A 88 -9.23 22.15 3.04
N GLU A 89 -9.28 20.82 3.14
CA GLU A 89 -8.72 20.03 4.23
C GLU A 89 -7.43 19.28 3.83
N MET A 90 -6.98 19.40 2.58
CA MET A 90 -5.74 18.78 2.15
C MET A 90 -4.53 19.54 2.71
N PRO A 91 -3.60 18.88 3.42
CA PRO A 91 -2.51 19.54 4.13
C PRO A 91 -1.37 20.07 3.22
N PHE A 92 -1.55 20.05 1.90
CA PHE A 92 -0.53 20.43 0.93
C PHE A 92 -1.18 21.14 -0.28
N ASP A 93 -0.79 22.40 -0.48
CA ASP A 93 -1.04 23.21 -1.68
C ASP A 93 -0.17 22.76 -2.88
#